data_AF-A0A843HEL8-F1
#
_entry.id   AF-A0A843HEL8-F1
#
_cell.length_a   1.000
_cell.length_b   1.000
_cell.length_c   1.000
_cell.angle_alpha   90.00
_cell.angle_beta   90.00
_cell.angle_gamma   90.00
#
_symmetry.space_group_name_H-M   'P 1'
#
loop_
_entity.id
_entity.type
_entity.pdbx_description
1 polymer ?
#
loop_
_entity_poly.entity_id
_entity_poly.type
_entity_poly.pdbx_seq_one_letter_code
_entity_poly.pdbx_strand_id
1 'polypeptide(L)'
;MKLNPILAIIAMIFGLGGAFAAYGFSGLSAELMTNGSITLVSSILGLAGIWLFNKDYKIAAVQYIVCGFGVLIGTSLFGLLGFIFYLIAGIVAFVEKDKVSNVANINPEYVHNFGNNQAEAPQIPKQDNRMLWLVPIASVIIIILVGVIGGLSYENDMNSKAQSIEISNVSSDLKVSYGYYTGGIQGNLKSQRDLENVQVKAVWYAENGAQIDETYDTGSISDVTANQTYKLNIPYYKSSDDKPARAEIQVYESFGTELLYSHNVTFNDQ
;
A
#
# COMPACT_ATOMS: atom_id res chain seq x y z
N MET A 1 36.32 13.20 -0.17
CA MET A 1 35.16 12.44 -0.67
C MET A 1 33.90 12.84 0.12
N LYS A 2 32.74 12.94 -0.53
CA LYS A 2 31.44 13.18 0.12
C LYS A 2 30.79 11.83 0.39
N LEU A 3 30.40 11.56 1.63
CA LEU A 3 29.85 10.28 2.07
C LEU A 3 28.32 10.24 1.93
N ASN A 4 27.63 11.39 2.09
CA ASN A 4 26.18 11.45 1.94
C ASN A 4 25.65 10.94 0.58
N PRO A 5 26.31 11.15 -0.58
CA PRO A 5 25.79 10.68 -1.85
C PRO A 5 25.83 9.15 -1.93
N ILE A 6 26.88 8.55 -1.38
CA ILE A 6 27.06 7.10 -1.33
C ILE A 6 25.94 6.48 -0.48
N LEU A 7 25.68 7.06 0.69
CA LEU A 7 24.61 6.61 1.59
C LEU A 7 23.22 6.77 0.95
N ALA A 8 22.98 7.87 0.23
CA ALA A 8 21.72 8.09 -0.49
C ALA A 8 21.51 7.07 -1.62
N ILE A 9 22.57 6.66 -2.33
CA ILE A 9 22.50 5.62 -3.36
C ILE A 9 22.24 4.25 -2.71
N ILE A 10 22.91 3.92 -1.60
CA ILE A 10 22.66 2.68 -0.86
C ILE A 10 21.21 2.65 -0.35
N ALA A 11 20.72 3.77 0.19
CA ALA A 11 19.33 3.92 0.63
C ALA A 11 18.34 3.65 -0.51
N MET A 12 18.60 4.22 -1.69
CA MET A 12 17.80 3.97 -2.88
C MET A 12 17.80 2.49 -3.26
N ILE A 13 18.95 1.81 -3.28
CA ILE A 13 19.02 0.38 -3.63
C ILE A 13 18.17 -0.46 -2.68
N PHE A 14 18.31 -0.25 -1.37
CA PHE A 14 17.49 -0.98 -0.38
C PHE A 14 16.01 -0.61 -0.46
N GLY A 15 15.69 0.67 -0.70
CA GLY A 15 14.32 1.13 -0.89
C GLY A 15 13.67 0.48 -2.12
N LEU A 16 14.37 0.45 -3.26
CA LEU A 16 13.92 -0.25 -4.47
C LEU A 16 13.75 -1.75 -4.22
N GLY A 17 14.69 -2.39 -3.50
CA GLY A 17 14.57 -3.78 -3.09
C GLY A 17 13.29 -4.03 -2.28
N GLY A 18 12.99 -3.15 -1.32
CA GLY A 18 11.75 -3.19 -0.54
C GLY A 18 10.50 -2.99 -1.39
N ALA A 19 10.52 -2.08 -2.36
CA ALA A 19 9.41 -1.89 -3.31
C ALA A 19 9.17 -3.13 -4.16
N PHE A 20 10.22 -3.74 -4.71
CA PHE A 20 10.09 -4.96 -5.51
C PHE A 20 9.63 -6.16 -4.67
N ALA A 21 10.06 -6.26 -3.42
CA ALA A 21 9.52 -7.26 -2.50
C ALA A 21 8.01 -7.05 -2.30
N ALA A 22 7.56 -5.81 -2.06
CA ALA A 22 6.14 -5.51 -1.92
C ALA A 22 5.33 -5.85 -3.18
N TYR A 23 5.85 -5.55 -4.38
CA TYR A 23 5.21 -5.99 -5.63
C TYR A 23 5.19 -7.50 -5.79
N GLY A 24 6.27 -8.21 -5.42
CA GLY A 24 6.29 -9.68 -5.47
C GLY A 24 5.26 -10.33 -4.55
N PHE A 25 4.94 -9.68 -3.43
CA PHE A 25 3.93 -10.13 -2.46
C PHE A 25 2.55 -9.48 -2.66
N SER A 26 2.35 -8.65 -3.70
CA SER A 26 1.07 -7.96 -3.90
C SER A 26 -0.07 -8.90 -4.28
N GLY A 27 0.22 -10.14 -4.67
CA GLY A 27 -0.80 -11.19 -4.82
C GLY A 27 -1.40 -11.68 -3.49
N LEU A 28 -0.80 -11.33 -2.35
CA LEU A 28 -1.34 -11.64 -1.02
C LEU A 28 -2.22 -10.50 -0.47
N SER A 29 -2.01 -9.27 -0.94
CA SER A 29 -2.78 -8.11 -0.54
C SER A 29 -2.56 -6.99 -1.56
N ALA A 30 -3.65 -6.44 -2.08
CA ALA A 30 -3.59 -5.38 -3.07
C ALA A 30 -2.97 -4.08 -2.51
N GLU A 31 -3.05 -3.85 -1.19
CA GLU A 31 -2.44 -2.71 -0.52
C GLU A 31 -0.92 -2.66 -0.72
N LEU A 32 -0.27 -3.82 -0.84
CA LEU A 32 1.18 -3.92 -1.04
C LEU A 32 1.63 -3.30 -2.37
N MET A 33 0.77 -3.26 -3.40
CA MET A 33 1.10 -2.64 -4.69
C MET A 33 1.21 -1.11 -4.56
N THR A 34 0.25 -0.48 -3.88
CA THR A 34 0.26 0.96 -3.60
C THR A 34 1.44 1.32 -2.71
N ASN A 35 1.65 0.52 -1.67
CA ASN A 35 2.77 0.62 -0.74
C ASN A 35 4.14 0.51 -1.42
N GLY A 36 4.30 -0.45 -2.34
CA GLY A 36 5.48 -0.58 -3.20
C GLY A 36 5.71 0.66 -4.06
N SER A 37 4.65 1.23 -4.62
CA SER A 37 4.70 2.46 -5.44
C SER A 37 5.19 3.67 -4.63
N ILE A 38 4.67 3.85 -3.42
CA ILE A 38 5.11 4.89 -2.49
C ILE A 38 6.61 4.76 -2.20
N THR A 39 7.08 3.56 -1.86
CA THR A 39 8.50 3.31 -1.57
C THR A 39 9.38 3.53 -2.80
N LEU A 40 8.95 3.09 -3.98
CA LEU A 40 9.68 3.27 -5.23
C LEU A 40 9.89 4.76 -5.54
N VAL A 41 8.81 5.54 -5.51
CA VAL A 41 8.87 6.98 -5.78
C VAL A 41 9.71 7.70 -4.72
N SER A 42 9.53 7.37 -3.45
CA SER A 42 10.32 7.94 -2.35
C SER A 42 11.81 7.66 -2.49
N SER A 43 12.18 6.45 -2.91
CA SER A 43 13.57 6.04 -3.15
C SER A 43 14.22 6.82 -4.30
N ILE A 44 13.47 7.09 -5.37
CA ILE A 44 14.01 7.86 -6.50
C ILE A 44 14.13 9.34 -6.14
N LEU A 45 13.10 9.91 -5.50
CA LEU A 45 13.10 11.31 -5.05
C LEU A 45 14.23 11.60 -4.07
N GLY A 46 14.66 10.63 -3.28
CA GLY A 46 15.77 10.78 -2.34
C GLY A 46 17.09 11.16 -3.01
N LEU A 47 17.31 10.77 -4.28
CA LEU A 47 18.52 11.15 -5.03
C LEU A 47 18.62 12.65 -5.30
N ALA A 48 17.50 13.38 -5.34
CA ALA A 48 17.52 14.83 -5.47
C ALA A 48 18.29 15.51 -4.32
N GLY A 49 18.38 14.84 -3.15
CA GLY A 49 19.20 15.28 -2.04
C GLY A 49 20.69 15.41 -2.38
N ILE A 50 21.22 14.60 -3.30
CA ILE A 50 22.63 14.65 -3.74
C ILE A 50 22.90 15.98 -4.46
N TRP A 51 22.00 16.36 -5.36
CA TRP A 51 22.08 17.62 -6.08
C TRP A 51 21.88 18.81 -5.13
N LEU A 52 20.90 18.71 -4.23
CA LEU A 52 20.64 19.72 -3.21
C LEU A 52 21.84 19.92 -2.29
N PHE A 53 22.59 18.87 -1.96
CA PHE A 53 23.72 18.96 -1.03
C PHE A 53 24.81 19.90 -1.53
N ASN A 54 25.01 19.98 -2.85
CA ASN A 54 25.96 20.93 -3.45
C ASN A 54 25.50 22.39 -3.35
N LYS A 55 24.23 22.65 -3.02
CA LYS A 55 23.62 23.98 -2.95
C LYS A 55 23.29 24.39 -1.52
N ASP A 56 22.60 23.53 -0.78
CA ASP A 56 22.25 23.74 0.62
C ASP A 56 22.12 22.37 1.33
N TYR A 57 23.04 22.11 2.26
CA TYR A 57 23.06 20.86 3.02
C TYR A 57 21.84 20.66 3.92
N LYS A 58 21.21 21.74 4.41
CA LYS A 58 20.02 21.63 5.27
C LYS A 58 18.84 21.12 4.47
N ILE A 59 18.65 21.67 3.27
CA ILE A 59 17.56 21.27 2.36
C ILE A 59 17.79 19.84 1.86
N ALA A 60 19.04 19.48 1.55
CA ALA A 60 19.41 18.10 1.23
C ALA A 60 19.09 17.12 2.37
N ALA A 61 19.44 17.48 3.61
CA ALA A 61 19.13 16.64 4.77
C ALA A 61 17.62 16.45 4.95
N VAL A 62 16.82 17.52 4.79
CA VAL A 62 15.37 17.42 4.83
C VAL A 62 14.83 16.54 3.71
N GLN A 63 15.35 16.65 2.48
CA GLN A 63 14.96 15.78 1.38
C GLN A 63 15.20 14.30 1.71
N TYR A 64 16.37 13.97 2.25
CA TYR A 64 16.67 12.60 2.67
C TYR A 64 15.71 12.11 3.75
N ILE A 65 15.40 12.93 4.75
CA ILE A 65 14.47 12.56 5.83
C ILE A 65 13.06 12.33 5.28
N VAL A 66 12.54 13.24 4.44
CA VAL A 66 11.23 13.12 3.79
C VAL A 66 11.13 11.81 2.99
N CYS A 67 12.11 11.56 2.13
CA CYS A 67 12.15 10.35 1.31
C CYS A 67 12.34 9.09 2.15
N GLY A 68 13.12 9.16 3.22
CA GLY A 68 13.25 8.08 4.19
C GLY A 68 11.89 7.71 4.81
N PHE A 69 11.14 8.70 5.30
CA PHE A 69 9.80 8.44 5.83
C PHE A 69 8.86 7.90 4.76
N GLY A 70 8.94 8.39 3.52
CA GLY A 70 8.19 7.82 2.41
C GLY A 70 8.50 6.33 2.18
N VAL A 71 9.77 5.94 2.23
CA VAL A 71 10.20 4.53 2.14
C VAL A 71 9.67 3.70 3.32
N LEU A 72 9.70 4.24 4.54
CA LEU A 72 9.21 3.55 5.72
C LEU A 72 7.68 3.37 5.68
N ILE A 73 6.94 4.42 5.31
CA ILE A 73 5.48 4.38 5.23
C ILE A 73 5.04 3.44 4.13
N GLY A 74 5.71 3.45 2.98
CA GLY A 74 5.36 2.59 1.85
C GLY A 74 5.49 1.12 2.21
N THR A 75 6.67 0.63 2.58
CA THR A 75 6.89 -0.83 2.71
C THR A 75 7.27 -1.31 4.10
N SER A 76 7.17 -0.43 5.11
CA SER A 76 7.37 -0.75 6.53
C SER A 76 8.65 -1.57 6.76
N LEU A 77 8.52 -2.83 7.21
CA LEU A 77 9.64 -3.73 7.49
C LEU A 77 10.57 -3.91 6.29
N PHE A 78 10.03 -4.05 5.07
CA PHE A 78 10.85 -4.21 3.85
C PHE A 78 11.58 -2.93 3.46
N GLY A 79 11.08 -1.76 3.88
CA GLY A 79 11.69 -0.45 3.63
C GLY A 79 12.69 -0.02 4.72
N LEU A 80 12.76 -0.74 5.84
CA LEU A 80 13.49 -0.28 7.04
C LEU A 80 14.96 0.05 6.77
N LEU A 81 15.67 -0.78 6.00
CA LEU A 81 17.07 -0.53 5.66
C LEU A 81 17.22 0.74 4.81
N GLY A 82 16.37 0.91 3.79
CA GLY A 82 16.35 2.12 2.95
C GLY A 82 16.09 3.38 3.77
N PHE A 83 15.12 3.32 4.69
CA PHE A 83 14.83 4.40 5.64
C PHE A 83 16.04 4.76 6.52
N ILE A 84 16.67 3.76 7.14
CA ILE A 84 17.83 3.98 8.01
C ILE A 84 18.96 4.65 7.23
N PHE A 85 19.27 4.17 6.03
CA PHE A 85 20.33 4.78 5.22
C PHE A 85 19.99 6.21 4.78
N TYR A 86 18.72 6.53 4.51
CA TYR A 86 18.30 7.91 4.25
C TYR A 86 18.44 8.81 5.48
N LEU A 87 18.08 8.33 6.68
CA LEU A 87 18.32 9.08 7.91
C LEU A 87 19.81 9.33 8.13
N ILE A 88 20.65 8.32 7.94
CA ILE A 88 22.11 8.47 8.07
C ILE A 88 22.63 9.44 7.01
N ALA A 89 22.15 9.38 5.76
CA ALA A 89 22.50 10.36 4.72
C ALA A 89 22.13 11.79 5.12
N GLY A 90 20.96 11.99 5.74
CA GLY A 90 20.53 13.27 6.31
C GLY A 90 21.47 13.78 7.40
N ILE A 91 21.84 12.93 8.36
CA ILE A 91 22.77 13.29 9.44
C ILE A 91 24.16 13.61 8.86
N VAL A 92 24.65 12.77 7.94
CA VAL A 92 25.96 12.95 7.31
C VAL A 92 26.01 14.22 6.44
N ALA A 93 24.90 14.63 5.84
CA ALA A 93 24.82 15.93 5.17
C ALA A 93 25.10 17.11 6.14
N PHE A 94 24.65 17.03 7.39
CA PHE A 94 25.01 18.02 8.41
C PHE A 94 26.48 17.94 8.83
N VAL A 95 27.02 16.73 9.00
CA VAL A 95 28.43 16.51 9.35
C VAL A 95 29.35 17.00 8.24
N GLU A 96 28.95 16.84 6.99
CA GLU A 96 29.71 17.23 5.80
C GLU A 96 29.42 18.67 5.33
N LYS A 97 28.78 19.51 6.14
CA LYS A 97 28.43 20.90 5.77
C LYS A 97 29.61 21.71 5.19
N ASP A 98 30.85 21.42 5.64
CA ASP A 98 32.06 22.13 5.19
C ASP A 98 32.52 21.70 3.79
N LYS A 99 31.95 20.60 3.25
CA LYS A 99 32.18 20.09 1.90
C LYS A 99 31.16 20.63 0.88
N VAL A 100 30.26 21.51 1.31
CA VAL A 100 29.31 22.20 0.43
C VAL A 100 30.09 23.22 -0.41
N SER A 101 29.83 23.21 -1.72
CA SER A 101 30.51 24.08 -2.67
C SER A 101 29.96 25.50 -2.60
N ASN A 102 30.16 26.21 -1.48
CA ASN A 102 29.91 27.64 -1.40
C ASN A 102 31.09 28.39 -2.01
N VAL A 103 31.29 28.23 -3.32
CA VAL A 103 32.22 29.10 -4.06
C VAL A 103 31.47 30.40 -4.29
N ALA A 104 31.55 31.32 -3.33
CA ALA A 104 31.34 32.72 -3.65
C ALA A 104 32.39 33.08 -4.71
N ASN A 105 31.98 33.62 -5.85
CA ASN A 105 32.92 34.33 -6.72
C ASN A 105 33.45 35.50 -5.90
N ILE A 106 34.63 35.33 -5.30
CA ILE A 106 35.32 36.43 -4.66
C ILE A 106 35.70 37.36 -5.81
N ASN A 107 35.03 38.50 -5.91
CA ASN A 107 35.47 39.52 -6.85
C ASN A 107 36.89 39.95 -6.41
N PRO A 108 37.93 39.75 -7.25
CA PRO A 108 39.31 40.03 -6.88
C PRO A 108 39.56 41.51 -6.53
N GLU A 109 38.65 42.43 -6.87
CA GLU A 109 38.72 43.84 -6.46
C GLU A 109 38.45 44.09 -4.97
N TYR A 110 37.92 43.12 -4.22
CA TYR A 110 37.52 43.28 -2.80
C TYR A 110 38.44 42.56 -1.81
N VAL A 111 39.61 42.09 -2.25
CA VAL A 111 40.59 41.44 -1.37
C VAL A 111 41.71 42.41 -1.02
N HIS A 112 41.59 43.10 0.12
CA HIS A 112 42.70 43.83 0.73
C HIS A 112 43.34 42.99 1.83
N ASN A 113 44.64 42.69 1.68
CA ASN A 113 45.48 42.09 2.72
C ASN A 113 45.98 43.19 3.69
N PHE A 114 45.90 42.93 4.99
CA PHE A 114 46.43 43.83 6.02
C PHE A 114 47.94 43.66 6.20
N GLY A 115 48.75 44.73 6.21
CA GLY A 115 48.98 45.65 7.33
C GLY A 115 47.75 46.19 8.10
N ASN A 116 47.83 46.14 9.43
CA ASN A 116 46.84 46.51 10.45
C ASN A 116 45.72 47.48 10.04
N ASN A 117 44.56 46.97 9.68
CA ASN A 117 43.25 47.54 9.98
C ASN A 117 42.26 46.37 10.08
N GLN A 118 41.23 46.44 10.91
CA GLN A 118 40.19 45.42 10.94
C GLN A 118 39.16 45.77 9.85
N ALA A 119 39.22 45.15 8.66
CA ALA A 119 38.05 45.17 7.76
C ALA A 119 37.03 44.18 8.30
N GLU A 120 35.78 44.64 8.33
CA GLU A 120 34.62 43.78 8.46
C GLU A 120 34.77 42.60 7.51
N ALA A 121 34.70 41.39 8.08
CA ALA A 121 34.86 40.16 7.33
C ALA A 121 33.88 40.17 6.13
N PRO A 122 34.33 39.82 4.92
CA PRO A 122 33.46 39.81 3.75
C PRO A 122 32.24 38.94 4.04
N GLN A 123 31.07 39.57 4.14
CA GLN A 123 29.83 38.86 4.38
C GLN A 123 29.47 38.11 3.11
N ILE A 124 29.51 36.79 3.18
CA ILE A 124 29.07 35.88 2.12
C ILE A 124 27.62 36.29 1.76
N PRO A 125 27.32 36.66 0.51
CA PRO A 125 25.95 36.96 0.13
C PRO A 125 25.10 35.73 0.44
N LYS A 126 24.13 35.91 1.33
CA LYS A 126 23.20 34.87 1.75
C LYS A 126 22.35 34.50 0.53
N GLN A 127 22.75 33.48 -0.19
CA GLN A 127 22.02 32.98 -1.35
C GLN A 127 20.57 32.71 -0.94
N ASP A 128 19.61 33.31 -1.67
CA ASP A 128 18.19 33.14 -1.36
C ASP A 128 17.76 31.71 -1.75
N ASN A 129 17.88 30.81 -0.78
CA ASN A 129 17.63 29.38 -0.96
C ASN A 129 16.12 29.03 -0.85
N ARG A 130 15.23 30.02 -0.83
CA ARG A 130 13.77 29.80 -0.70
C ARG A 130 13.19 28.91 -1.81
N MET A 131 13.66 29.06 -3.06
CA MET A 131 13.20 28.19 -4.16
C MET A 131 13.65 26.73 -4.02
N LEU A 132 14.76 26.45 -3.32
CA LEU A 132 15.26 25.09 -3.16
C LEU A 132 14.38 24.26 -2.20
N TRP A 133 13.68 24.91 -1.26
CA TRP A 133 12.70 24.26 -0.37
C TRP A 133 11.49 23.69 -1.10
N LEU A 134 11.25 24.10 -2.35
CA LEU A 134 10.20 23.51 -3.18
C LEU A 134 10.42 22.02 -3.40
N VAL A 135 11.68 21.53 -3.44
CA VAL A 135 11.99 20.12 -3.71
C VAL A 135 11.46 19.18 -2.63
N PRO A 136 11.78 19.36 -1.32
CA PRO A 136 11.21 18.52 -0.27
C PRO A 136 9.70 18.67 -0.13
N ILE A 137 9.16 19.88 -0.31
CA ILE A 137 7.70 20.12 -0.25
C ILE A 137 6.99 19.36 -1.39
N ALA A 138 7.48 19.49 -2.63
CA ALA A 138 6.95 18.76 -3.77
C ALA A 138 7.08 17.25 -3.58
N SER A 139 8.17 16.77 -2.96
CA SER A 139 8.36 15.35 -2.67
C SER A 139 7.30 14.81 -1.72
N VAL A 140 6.98 15.54 -0.64
CA VAL A 140 5.86 15.17 0.26
C VAL A 140 4.54 15.09 -0.50
N ILE A 141 4.24 16.11 -1.32
CA ILE A 141 3.00 16.16 -2.11
C ILE A 141 2.92 14.97 -3.06
N ILE A 142 3.99 14.66 -3.80
CA ILE A 142 4.04 13.53 -4.74
C ILE A 142 3.83 12.21 -4.00
N ILE A 143 4.50 12.00 -2.85
CA ILE A 143 4.35 10.79 -2.04
C ILE A 143 2.90 10.60 -1.60
N ILE A 144 2.25 11.66 -1.10
CA ILE A 144 0.84 11.62 -0.70
C ILE A 144 -0.06 11.33 -1.90
N LEU A 145 0.17 11.99 -3.04
CA LEU A 145 -0.63 11.79 -4.25
C LEU A 145 -0.57 10.34 -4.74
N VAL A 146 0.60 9.71 -4.72
CA VAL A 146 0.76 8.29 -5.10
C VAL A 146 -0.08 7.40 -4.18
N GLY A 147 -0.07 7.66 -2.87
CA GLY A 147 -0.89 6.92 -1.91
C GLY A 147 -2.40 7.10 -2.15
N VAL A 148 -2.85 8.33 -2.37
CA VAL A 148 -4.27 8.63 -2.64
C VAL A 148 -4.74 8.00 -3.95
N ILE A 149 -3.95 8.12 -5.03
CA ILE A 149 -4.30 7.53 -6.33
C ILE A 149 -4.35 6.00 -6.23
N GLY A 150 -3.40 5.38 -5.53
CA GLY A 150 -3.40 3.94 -5.32
C GLY A 150 -4.63 3.46 -4.53
N GLY A 151 -4.98 4.17 -3.44
CA GLY A 151 -6.18 3.87 -2.65
C GLY A 151 -7.47 3.99 -3.46
N LEU A 152 -7.66 5.09 -4.19
CA LEU A 152 -8.83 5.29 -5.05
C LEU A 152 -8.91 4.26 -6.18
N SER A 153 -7.77 3.88 -6.75
CA SER A 153 -7.72 2.86 -7.80
C SER A 153 -8.13 1.49 -7.28
N TYR A 154 -7.70 1.14 -6.05
CA TYR A 154 -8.08 -0.08 -5.38
C TYR A 154 -9.59 -0.12 -5.07
N GLU A 155 -10.14 0.93 -4.45
CA GLU A 155 -11.58 1.01 -4.16
C GLU A 155 -12.43 0.89 -5.42
N ASN A 156 -11.99 1.54 -6.51
CA ASN A 156 -12.71 1.47 -7.78
C ASN A 156 -12.62 0.08 -8.44
N ASP A 157 -11.47 -0.60 -8.34
CA ASP A 157 -11.32 -1.98 -8.81
C ASP A 157 -12.20 -2.94 -8.00
N MET A 158 -12.19 -2.84 -6.67
CA MET A 158 -13.05 -3.62 -5.77
C MET A 158 -14.53 -3.42 -6.08
N ASN A 159 -14.98 -2.17 -6.23
CA ASN A 159 -16.36 -1.86 -6.56
C ASN A 159 -16.74 -2.40 -7.97
N SER A 160 -15.84 -2.28 -8.94
CA SER A 160 -16.02 -2.83 -10.29
C SER A 160 -16.13 -4.36 -10.28
N LYS A 161 -15.29 -5.05 -9.49
CA LYS A 161 -15.37 -6.51 -9.30
C LYS A 161 -16.67 -6.91 -8.61
N ALA A 162 -17.05 -6.22 -7.54
CA ALA A 162 -18.30 -6.45 -6.83
C ALA A 162 -19.53 -6.37 -7.74
N GLN A 163 -19.60 -5.32 -8.58
CA GLN A 163 -20.68 -5.11 -9.55
C GLN A 163 -20.70 -6.14 -10.69
N SER A 164 -19.58 -6.81 -10.94
CA SER A 164 -19.48 -7.82 -12.00
C SER A 164 -20.01 -9.19 -11.57
N ILE A 165 -20.16 -9.44 -10.26
CA ILE A 165 -20.59 -10.71 -9.69
C ILE A 165 -22.11 -10.79 -9.63
N GLU A 166 -22.64 -11.93 -10.04
CA GLU A 166 -24.05 -12.29 -9.97
C GLU A 166 -24.19 -13.68 -9.34
N ILE A 167 -25.01 -13.77 -8.28
CA ILE A 167 -25.47 -15.03 -7.73
C ILE A 167 -26.93 -15.24 -8.15
N SER A 168 -27.20 -16.36 -8.82
CA SER A 168 -28.52 -16.66 -9.40
C SER A 168 -28.96 -18.10 -9.11
N ASN A 169 -30.24 -18.39 -9.33
CA ASN A 169 -30.87 -19.71 -9.12
C ASN A 169 -30.59 -20.29 -7.72
N VAL A 170 -30.59 -19.43 -6.70
CA VAL A 170 -30.36 -19.83 -5.32
C VAL A 170 -31.54 -20.67 -4.85
N SER A 171 -31.23 -21.86 -4.31
CA SER A 171 -32.20 -22.76 -3.72
C SER A 171 -31.59 -23.42 -2.48
N SER A 172 -32.46 -23.87 -1.57
CA SER A 172 -32.06 -24.60 -0.38
C SER A 172 -32.84 -25.89 -0.25
N ASP A 173 -32.17 -26.97 0.13
CA ASP A 173 -32.77 -28.29 0.36
C ASP A 173 -32.64 -28.75 1.82
N LEU A 174 -32.51 -27.77 2.74
CA LEU A 174 -32.42 -28.00 4.17
C LEU A 174 -33.59 -28.86 4.67
N LYS A 175 -33.25 -29.95 5.34
CA LYS A 175 -34.21 -30.87 5.94
C LYS A 175 -33.70 -31.33 7.30
N VAL A 176 -34.63 -31.61 8.21
CA VAL A 176 -34.30 -32.19 9.52
C VAL A 176 -34.40 -33.71 9.43
N SER A 177 -33.35 -34.40 9.86
CA SER A 177 -33.32 -35.86 9.97
C SER A 177 -32.51 -36.27 11.19
N TYR A 178 -33.05 -37.15 12.03
CA TYR A 178 -32.41 -37.65 13.26
C TYR A 178 -31.90 -36.54 14.22
N GLY A 179 -32.59 -35.40 14.30
CA GLY A 179 -32.18 -34.28 15.17
C GLY A 179 -31.07 -33.39 14.59
N TYR A 180 -30.80 -33.49 13.29
CA TYR A 180 -29.84 -32.65 12.59
C TYR A 180 -30.48 -32.01 11.36
N TYR A 181 -30.13 -30.75 11.09
CA TYR A 181 -30.30 -30.16 9.77
C TYR A 181 -29.24 -30.73 8.83
N THR A 182 -29.67 -31.14 7.64
CA THR A 182 -28.81 -31.63 6.55
C THR A 182 -29.29 -31.05 5.23
N GLY A 183 -28.39 -30.88 4.26
CA GLY A 183 -28.65 -30.21 2.98
C GLY A 183 -27.71 -29.02 2.85
N GLY A 184 -28.16 -27.96 2.20
CA GLY A 184 -27.41 -26.71 2.11
C GLY A 184 -28.03 -25.70 1.17
N ILE A 185 -27.18 -24.81 0.67
CA ILE A 185 -27.51 -23.86 -0.38
C ILE A 185 -26.86 -24.31 -1.69
N GLN A 186 -27.67 -24.34 -2.74
CA GLN A 186 -27.21 -24.49 -4.12
C GLN A 186 -27.49 -23.20 -4.88
N GLY A 187 -26.61 -22.86 -5.81
CA GLY A 187 -26.78 -21.68 -6.64
C GLY A 187 -25.79 -21.64 -7.78
N ASN A 188 -25.82 -20.56 -8.55
CA ASN A 188 -24.87 -20.30 -9.61
C ASN A 188 -24.13 -18.99 -9.34
N LEU A 189 -22.81 -19.03 -9.41
CA LEU A 189 -21.94 -17.87 -9.45
C LEU A 189 -21.57 -17.58 -10.90
N LYS A 190 -21.73 -16.33 -11.31
CA LYS A 190 -21.23 -15.82 -12.58
C LYS A 190 -20.56 -14.47 -12.34
N SER A 191 -19.47 -14.20 -13.04
CA SER A 191 -18.85 -12.88 -13.08
C SER A 191 -18.75 -12.40 -14.52
N GLN A 192 -18.92 -11.10 -14.77
CA GLN A 192 -18.63 -10.51 -16.09
C GLN A 192 -17.12 -10.29 -16.33
N ARG A 193 -16.30 -10.51 -15.29
CA ARG A 193 -14.84 -10.33 -15.31
C ARG A 193 -14.14 -11.59 -14.82
N ASP A 194 -12.86 -11.72 -15.17
CA ASP A 194 -12.00 -12.72 -14.55
C ASP A 194 -11.73 -12.34 -13.09
N LEU A 195 -11.79 -13.33 -12.19
CA LEU A 195 -11.44 -13.20 -10.78
C LEU A 195 -10.51 -14.35 -10.40
N GLU A 196 -9.46 -14.06 -9.64
CA GLU A 196 -8.42 -15.02 -9.28
C GLU A 196 -8.49 -15.36 -7.78
N ASN A 197 -8.17 -16.60 -7.41
CA ASN A 197 -8.18 -17.05 -6.01
C ASN A 197 -9.51 -16.76 -5.27
N VAL A 198 -10.63 -16.99 -5.95
CA VAL A 198 -11.97 -16.80 -5.43
C VAL A 198 -12.27 -17.84 -4.35
N GLN A 199 -12.87 -17.38 -3.25
CA GLN A 199 -13.39 -18.26 -2.21
C GLN A 199 -14.83 -17.89 -1.89
N VAL A 200 -15.72 -18.88 -1.84
CA VAL A 200 -17.13 -18.67 -1.50
C VAL A 200 -17.44 -19.37 -0.18
N LYS A 201 -18.13 -18.67 0.71
CA LYS A 201 -18.65 -19.23 1.97
C LYS A 201 -20.06 -18.74 2.25
N ALA A 202 -20.79 -19.45 3.09
CA ALA A 202 -22.02 -18.95 3.69
C ALA A 202 -21.81 -18.74 5.19
N VAL A 203 -22.26 -17.59 5.67
CA VAL A 203 -22.43 -17.33 7.10
C VAL A 203 -23.89 -17.54 7.46
N TRP A 204 -24.15 -18.41 8.44
CA TRP A 204 -25.50 -18.82 8.82
C TRP A 204 -25.94 -18.06 10.07
N TYR A 205 -27.18 -17.63 10.08
CA TYR A 205 -27.77 -16.83 11.15
C TYR A 205 -29.05 -17.44 11.69
N ALA A 206 -29.19 -17.39 13.01
CA ALA A 206 -30.45 -17.64 13.70
C ALA A 206 -31.44 -16.48 13.50
N GLU A 207 -32.70 -16.68 13.92
CA GLU A 207 -33.78 -15.70 13.80
C GLU A 207 -33.49 -14.38 14.54
N ASN A 208 -32.78 -14.46 15.68
CA ASN A 208 -32.33 -13.29 16.43
C ASN A 208 -31.14 -12.55 15.79
N GLY A 209 -30.66 -13.01 14.63
CA GLY A 209 -29.51 -12.45 13.92
C GLY A 209 -28.15 -12.91 14.42
N ALA A 210 -28.07 -13.80 15.41
CA ALA A 210 -26.80 -14.36 15.87
C ALA A 210 -26.21 -15.29 14.81
N GLN A 211 -24.91 -15.17 14.54
CA GLN A 211 -24.18 -16.14 13.70
C GLN A 211 -24.13 -17.49 14.43
N ILE A 212 -24.56 -18.54 13.74
CA ILE A 212 -24.58 -19.93 14.26
C ILE A 212 -23.56 -20.84 13.58
N ASP A 213 -23.15 -20.52 12.34
CA ASP A 213 -22.15 -21.30 11.64
C ASP A 213 -21.48 -20.54 10.49
N GLU A 214 -20.39 -21.10 9.97
CA GLU A 214 -19.73 -20.71 8.73
C GLU A 214 -19.34 -21.97 7.94
N THR A 215 -19.72 -22.04 6.66
CA THR A 215 -19.38 -23.18 5.80
C THR A 215 -18.92 -22.72 4.42
N TYR A 216 -17.89 -23.37 3.90
CA TYR A 216 -17.32 -23.07 2.59
C TYR A 216 -18.03 -23.82 1.48
N ASP A 217 -18.01 -23.24 0.29
CA ASP A 217 -18.39 -23.94 -0.93
C ASP A 217 -17.49 -25.18 -1.14
N THR A 218 -18.10 -26.25 -1.62
CA THR A 218 -17.42 -27.52 -1.95
C THR A 218 -17.16 -27.68 -3.44
N GLY A 219 -17.74 -26.82 -4.28
CA GLY A 219 -17.31 -26.67 -5.66
C GLY A 219 -15.91 -26.06 -5.66
N SER A 220 -14.89 -26.79 -6.10
CA SER A 220 -13.51 -26.30 -6.15
C SER A 220 -13.36 -25.14 -7.15
N ILE A 221 -13.77 -23.94 -6.77
CA ILE A 221 -13.60 -22.71 -7.53
C ILE A 221 -12.33 -22.07 -7.01
N SER A 222 -11.26 -22.10 -7.80
CA SER A 222 -10.07 -21.29 -7.55
C SER A 222 -10.15 -19.99 -8.34
N ASP A 223 -10.54 -20.07 -9.61
CA ASP A 223 -10.58 -18.93 -10.53
C ASP A 223 -11.92 -18.91 -11.26
N VAL A 224 -12.48 -17.71 -11.40
CA VAL A 224 -13.72 -17.46 -12.13
C VAL A 224 -13.35 -16.81 -13.45
N THR A 225 -13.59 -17.50 -14.55
CA THR A 225 -13.42 -16.94 -15.89
C THR A 225 -14.65 -16.12 -16.28
N ALA A 226 -14.42 -14.98 -16.92
CA ALA A 226 -15.46 -14.06 -17.36
C ALA A 226 -16.58 -14.78 -18.13
N ASN A 227 -17.81 -14.49 -17.73
CA ASN A 227 -19.07 -14.99 -18.26
C ASN A 227 -19.30 -16.50 -18.13
N GLN A 228 -18.41 -17.26 -17.48
CA GLN A 228 -18.65 -18.65 -17.14
C GLN A 228 -19.51 -18.75 -15.88
N THR A 229 -20.31 -19.81 -15.82
CA THR A 229 -21.21 -20.09 -14.70
C THR A 229 -20.67 -21.26 -13.89
N TYR A 230 -20.49 -21.05 -12.60
CA TYR A 230 -19.99 -22.02 -11.65
C TYR A 230 -21.10 -22.41 -10.69
N LYS A 231 -21.24 -23.71 -10.42
CA LYS A 231 -22.23 -24.19 -9.45
C LYS A 231 -21.67 -24.05 -8.05
N LEU A 232 -22.44 -23.40 -7.19
CA LEU A 232 -22.20 -23.33 -5.75
C LEU A 232 -22.91 -24.50 -5.07
N ASN A 233 -22.22 -25.12 -4.13
CA ASN A 233 -22.73 -26.15 -3.23
C ASN A 233 -22.17 -25.93 -1.83
N ILE A 234 -22.93 -25.22 -1.00
CA ILE A 234 -22.54 -24.83 0.35
C ILE A 234 -23.34 -25.68 1.34
N PRO A 235 -22.73 -26.73 1.92
CA PRO A 235 -23.42 -27.66 2.80
C PRO A 235 -23.71 -27.04 4.16
N TYR A 236 -24.78 -27.50 4.82
CA TYR A 236 -25.10 -27.20 6.20
C TYR A 236 -25.38 -28.50 6.95
N TYR A 237 -24.66 -28.71 8.06
CA TYR A 237 -24.83 -29.90 8.90
C TYR A 237 -24.64 -29.54 10.38
N LYS A 238 -25.75 -29.34 11.09
CA LYS A 238 -25.78 -28.93 12.51
C LYS A 238 -26.94 -29.55 13.27
N SER A 239 -26.89 -29.47 14.59
CA SER A 239 -27.99 -29.86 15.48
C SER A 239 -29.29 -29.13 15.07
N SER A 240 -30.44 -29.76 15.29
CA SER A 240 -31.74 -29.11 15.09
C SER A 240 -31.97 -27.88 15.98
N ASP A 241 -31.19 -27.75 17.06
CA ASP A 241 -31.21 -26.56 17.92
C ASP A 241 -30.61 -25.33 17.22
N ASP A 242 -29.71 -25.54 16.26
CA ASP A 242 -29.09 -24.50 15.44
C ASP A 242 -29.88 -24.31 14.14
N LYS A 243 -31.16 -23.95 14.25
CA LYS A 243 -32.01 -23.68 13.08
C LYS A 243 -31.53 -22.42 12.35
N PRO A 244 -31.14 -22.50 11.06
CA PRO A 244 -30.82 -21.32 10.27
C PRO A 244 -32.12 -20.63 9.82
N ALA A 245 -32.25 -19.34 10.11
CA ALA A 245 -33.34 -18.49 9.60
C ALA A 245 -32.91 -17.73 8.34
N ARG A 246 -31.61 -17.41 8.25
CA ARG A 246 -31.00 -16.69 7.14
C ARG A 246 -29.58 -17.20 6.92
N ALA A 247 -29.09 -17.11 5.69
CA ALA A 247 -27.68 -17.22 5.39
C ALA A 247 -27.23 -16.05 4.50
N GLU A 248 -25.96 -15.71 4.55
CA GLU A 248 -25.33 -14.77 3.63
C GLU A 248 -24.22 -15.49 2.87
N ILE A 249 -24.40 -15.65 1.55
CA ILE A 249 -23.33 -16.15 0.68
C ILE A 249 -22.37 -14.99 0.45
N GLN A 250 -21.10 -15.19 0.74
CA GLN A 250 -20.04 -14.22 0.63
C GLN A 250 -18.98 -14.73 -0.35
N VAL A 251 -18.63 -13.89 -1.33
CA VAL A 251 -17.60 -14.15 -2.33
C VAL A 251 -16.38 -13.31 -1.99
N TYR A 252 -15.24 -13.95 -1.80
CA TYR A 252 -13.97 -13.36 -1.46
C TYR A 252 -12.95 -13.53 -2.58
N GLU A 253 -11.99 -12.63 -2.64
CA GLU A 253 -10.75 -12.75 -3.39
C GLU A 253 -9.55 -12.86 -2.44
N SER A 254 -8.35 -13.13 -2.98
CA SER A 254 -7.09 -13.08 -2.22
C SER A 254 -7.08 -14.02 -1.00
N PHE A 255 -7.50 -15.27 -1.19
CA PHE A 255 -7.55 -16.31 -0.16
C PHE A 255 -8.43 -15.96 1.06
N GLY A 256 -9.56 -15.30 0.82
CA GLY A 256 -10.56 -15.05 1.88
C GLY A 256 -10.38 -13.75 2.66
N THR A 257 -9.50 -12.85 2.20
CA THR A 257 -9.19 -11.60 2.90
C THR A 257 -10.03 -10.42 2.43
N GLU A 258 -10.44 -10.40 1.17
CA GLU A 258 -11.15 -9.28 0.55
C GLU A 258 -12.58 -9.70 0.15
N LEU A 259 -13.60 -9.20 0.85
CA LEU A 259 -15.01 -9.46 0.52
C LEU A 259 -15.41 -8.66 -0.72
N LEU A 260 -15.73 -9.34 -1.81
CA LEU A 260 -16.16 -8.71 -3.06
C LEU A 260 -17.68 -8.54 -3.15
N TYR A 261 -18.43 -9.56 -2.75
CA TYR A 261 -19.87 -9.59 -2.96
C TYR A 261 -20.57 -10.40 -1.87
N SER A 262 -21.78 -9.99 -1.51
CA SER A 262 -22.63 -10.78 -0.61
C SER A 262 -24.08 -10.88 -1.11
N HIS A 263 -24.69 -12.02 -0.83
CA HIS A 263 -26.05 -12.35 -1.24
C HIS A 263 -26.83 -12.98 -0.08
N ASN A 264 -27.94 -12.35 0.31
CA ASN A 264 -28.80 -12.85 1.36
C ASN A 264 -29.69 -13.98 0.87
N VAL A 265 -29.76 -15.05 1.65
CA VAL A 265 -30.65 -16.20 1.46
C VAL A 265 -31.56 -16.28 2.66
N THR A 266 -32.86 -16.32 2.43
CA THR A 266 -33.87 -16.51 3.48
C THR A 266 -34.51 -17.88 3.33
N PHE A 267 -34.66 -18.59 4.44
CA PHE A 267 -35.31 -19.90 4.44
C PHE A 267 -36.75 -19.66 4.85
N ASN A 268 -37.68 -19.95 3.93
CA ASN A 268 -39.09 -19.95 4.29
C ASN A 268 -39.36 -21.22 5.09
N ASP A 269 -40.01 -21.08 6.25
CA ASP A 269 -40.51 -22.21 7.01
C ASP A 269 -41.45 -23.03 6.11
N GLN A 270 -41.06 -24.26 5.78
CA GLN A 270 -41.95 -25.28 5.22
C GLN A 270 -42.52 -26.14 6.34
#